data_AF-A0A9R1VGM6-F1
#
_entry.id   AF-A0A9R1VGM6-F1
#
_cell.length_a   1.000
_cell.length_b   1.000
_cell.length_c   1.000
_cell.angle_alpha   90.00
_cell.angle_beta   90.00
_cell.angle_gamma   90.00
#
_symmetry.space_group_name_H-M   'P 1'
#
loop_
_entity.id
_entity.type
_entity.pdbx_description
1 polymer ?
#
loop_
_entity_poly.entity_id
_entity_poly.type
_entity_poly.pdbx_seq_one_letter_code
_entity_poly.pdbx_strand_id
1 'polypeptide(L)'
;MNVEKLQKMAGAVRTGGKGSVRRKKKAVHKTTTTDDKRLQSTLKRIGVNAIPAIEEVNIFKDETVIQFLNPKASIAANTWVVSGSPQTKSSCKIFSQAFSTSLAPGGAEAAAATSAQADDDDEVPELVAGETFEAAAEEGQKS
;
A
#
# COMPACT_ATOMS: atom_id res chain seq x y z
N MET A 1 46.55 -23.23 53.81
CA MET A 1 45.41 -23.23 52.86
C MET A 1 44.82 -24.63 52.87
N ASN A 2 43.57 -24.80 53.31
CA ASN A 2 42.99 -26.14 53.54
C ASN A 2 42.39 -26.70 52.24
N VAL A 3 43.18 -27.52 51.54
CA VAL A 3 42.87 -28.08 50.22
C VAL A 3 41.55 -28.85 50.15
N GLU A 4 41.21 -29.65 51.16
CA GLU A 4 39.96 -30.45 51.16
C GLU A 4 38.69 -29.60 51.23
N LYS A 5 38.71 -28.51 52.02
CA LYS A 5 37.58 -27.56 52.08
C LYS A 5 37.42 -26.81 50.76
N LEU A 6 38.55 -26.46 50.12
CA LEU A 6 38.56 -25.81 48.82
C LEU A 6 37.99 -26.73 47.73
N GLN A 7 38.33 -28.01 47.76
CA GLN A 7 37.86 -29.03 46.81
C GLN A 7 36.35 -29.30 46.95
N LYS A 8 35.82 -29.30 48.18
CA LYS A 8 34.36 -29.34 48.42
C LYS A 8 33.63 -28.11 47.90
N MET A 9 34.24 -26.92 48.00
CA MET A 9 33.66 -25.68 47.47
C MET A 9 33.73 -25.60 45.94
N ALA A 10 34.71 -26.25 45.30
CA ALA A 10 34.82 -26.33 43.84
C ALA A 10 33.67 -27.12 43.20
N GLY A 11 33.15 -28.17 43.86
CA GLY A 11 32.00 -28.95 43.36
C GLY A 11 30.65 -28.24 43.49
N ALA A 12 30.54 -27.23 44.35
CA ALA A 12 29.32 -26.44 44.56
C ALA A 12 29.21 -25.23 43.61
N VAL A 13 30.24 -24.97 42.79
CA VAL A 13 30.19 -23.86 41.84
C VAL A 13 29.25 -24.22 40.70
N ARG A 14 28.20 -23.40 40.53
CA ARG A 14 27.22 -23.47 39.43
C ARG A 14 27.83 -23.16 38.06
N THR A 15 29.16 -23.22 37.92
CA THR A 15 29.89 -23.17 36.66
C THR A 15 29.78 -24.53 35.99
N GLY A 16 28.92 -24.62 34.98
CA GLY A 16 28.51 -25.87 34.34
C GLY A 16 29.67 -26.84 34.06
N GLY A 17 29.70 -27.94 34.81
CA GLY A 17 30.53 -29.12 34.55
C GLY A 17 29.76 -30.21 33.80
N LYS A 18 30.42 -31.33 33.51
CA LYS A 18 29.80 -32.51 32.89
C LYS A 18 28.71 -33.06 33.81
N GLY A 19 27.47 -33.08 33.33
CA GLY A 19 26.28 -33.47 34.13
C GLY A 19 25.53 -32.31 34.81
N SER A 20 26.03 -31.06 34.72
CA SER A 20 25.31 -29.89 35.23
C SER A 20 24.08 -29.59 34.37
N VAL A 21 22.95 -29.24 35.03
CA VAL A 21 21.67 -28.94 34.36
C VAL A 21 21.85 -27.73 33.45
N ARG A 22 21.92 -28.00 32.15
CA ARG A 22 22.02 -26.95 31.14
C ARG A 22 20.61 -26.46 30.81
N ARG A 23 20.38 -25.15 30.92
CA ARG A 23 19.09 -24.56 30.55
C ARG A 23 18.85 -24.81 29.06
N LYS A 24 17.78 -25.53 28.71
CA LYS A 24 17.39 -25.70 27.31
C LYS A 24 17.00 -24.32 26.75
N LYS A 25 17.56 -23.96 25.60
CA LYS A 25 17.16 -22.74 24.86
C LYS A 25 15.73 -22.98 24.37
N LYS A 26 14.77 -22.23 24.91
CA LYS A 26 13.41 -22.20 24.37
C LYS A 26 13.45 -21.35 23.10
N ALA A 27 13.40 -21.99 21.94
CA ALA A 27 13.10 -21.29 20.69
C ALA A 27 11.62 -20.91 20.74
N VAL A 28 11.34 -19.63 21.02
CA VAL A 28 9.98 -19.12 21.03
C VAL A 28 9.61 -18.79 19.59
N HIS A 29 8.77 -19.63 18.98
CA HIS A 29 8.12 -19.26 17.72
C HIS A 29 6.98 -18.29 18.02
N LYS A 30 7.03 -17.11 17.39
CA LYS A 30 5.93 -16.16 17.40
C LYS A 30 4.78 -16.76 16.59
N THR A 31 3.63 -16.96 17.21
CA THR A 31 2.43 -17.46 16.54
C THR A 31 1.51 -16.28 16.22
N THR A 32 1.54 -15.85 14.96
CA THR A 32 0.78 -14.68 14.45
C THR A 32 -0.73 -14.82 14.63
N THR A 33 -1.25 -16.05 14.69
CA THR A 33 -2.69 -16.36 14.79
C THR A 33 -3.30 -15.99 16.15
N THR A 34 -2.53 -16.04 17.24
CA THR A 34 -3.03 -15.67 18.58
C THR A 34 -3.09 -14.15 18.73
N ASP A 35 -2.08 -13.46 18.19
CA ASP A 35 -2.00 -12.01 18.19
C ASP A 35 -3.13 -11.39 17.36
N ASP A 36 -3.48 -11.97 16.20
CA ASP A 36 -4.60 -11.50 15.36
C ASP A 36 -5.94 -11.56 16.10
N LYS A 37 -6.23 -12.66 16.82
CA LYS A 37 -7.47 -12.76 17.63
C LYS A 37 -7.54 -11.70 18.73
N ARG A 38 -6.41 -11.40 19.37
CA ARG A 38 -6.33 -10.35 20.40
C ARG A 38 -6.56 -8.97 19.78
N LEU A 39 -5.93 -8.69 18.65
CA LEU A 39 -6.10 -7.45 17.90
C LEU A 39 -7.56 -7.25 17.46
N GLN A 40 -8.21 -8.30 16.94
CA GLN A 40 -9.63 -8.24 16.60
C GLN A 40 -10.52 -7.96 17.83
N SER A 41 -10.19 -8.53 18.99
CA SER A 41 -10.94 -8.28 20.23
C SER A 41 -10.78 -6.85 20.74
N THR A 42 -9.61 -6.23 20.57
CA THR A 42 -9.37 -4.84 20.96
C THR A 42 -10.04 -3.88 20.00
N LEU A 43 -10.00 -4.14 18.70
CA LEU A 43 -10.69 -3.31 17.69
C LEU A 43 -12.20 -3.29 17.93
N LYS A 44 -12.81 -4.46 18.14
CA LYS A 44 -14.24 -4.56 18.48
C LYS A 44 -14.61 -3.79 19.75
N ARG A 45 -13.73 -3.76 20.76
CA ARG A 45 -13.95 -3.02 22.01
C ARG A 45 -13.97 -1.50 21.83
N ILE A 46 -13.14 -1.00 20.91
CA ILE A 46 -13.05 0.44 20.60
C ILE A 46 -14.15 0.85 19.59
N GLY A 47 -15.00 -0.09 19.16
CA GLY A 47 -16.07 0.15 18.19
C GLY A 47 -15.62 0.13 16.73
N VAL A 48 -14.42 -0.42 16.47
CA VAL A 48 -13.80 -0.52 15.15
C VAL A 48 -14.28 -1.83 14.50
N ASN A 49 -15.29 -1.74 13.63
CA ASN A 49 -15.94 -2.89 12.99
C ASN A 49 -15.38 -3.18 11.59
N ALA A 50 -15.06 -4.44 11.31
CA ALA A 50 -14.55 -4.84 9.99
C ALA A 50 -15.63 -4.73 8.92
N ILE A 51 -15.28 -4.16 7.77
CA ILE A 51 -16.16 -4.01 6.61
C ILE A 51 -16.03 -5.29 5.75
N PRO A 52 -17.15 -5.93 5.37
CA PRO A 52 -17.12 -7.10 4.49
C PRO A 52 -16.82 -6.69 3.03
N ALA A 53 -16.32 -7.64 2.24
CA ALA A 53 -16.19 -7.52 0.79
C ALA A 53 -15.27 -6.38 0.29
N ILE A 54 -14.12 -6.17 0.94
CA ILE A 54 -13.07 -5.30 0.39
C ILE A 54 -12.22 -6.12 -0.57
N GLU A 55 -12.18 -5.73 -1.84
CA GLU A 55 -11.38 -6.40 -2.88
C GLU A 55 -9.90 -6.01 -2.79
N GLU A 56 -9.61 -4.72 -2.65
CA GLU A 56 -8.24 -4.23 -2.57
C GLU A 56 -8.09 -2.92 -1.79
N VAL A 57 -6.94 -2.75 -1.14
CA VAL A 57 -6.50 -1.48 -0.55
C VAL A 57 -5.13 -1.13 -1.12
N ASN A 58 -5.02 0.05 -1.72
CA ASN A 58 -3.79 0.57 -2.29
C ASN A 58 -3.29 1.73 -1.42
N ILE A 59 -2.11 1.56 -0.81
CA ILE A 59 -1.44 2.63 -0.06
C ILE A 59 -0.32 3.18 -0.93
N PHE A 60 -0.50 4.41 -1.40
CA PHE A 60 0.51 5.14 -2.16
C PHE A 60 1.52 5.75 -1.21
N LYS A 61 2.79 5.39 -1.38
CA LYS A 61 3.90 5.96 -0.64
C LYS A 61 5.00 6.33 -1.64
N ASP A 62 5.19 7.61 -1.87
CA ASP A 62 6.18 8.14 -2.80
C ASP A 62 6.04 7.47 -4.19
N GLU A 63 7.06 6.71 -4.64
CA GLU A 63 7.08 5.97 -5.92
C GLU A 63 6.63 4.50 -5.79
N THR A 64 6.16 4.11 -4.62
CA THR A 64 5.83 2.72 -4.30
C THR A 64 4.38 2.60 -3.87
N VAL A 65 3.72 1.52 -4.30
CA VAL A 65 2.36 1.18 -3.89
C VAL A 65 2.41 -0.09 -3.06
N ILE A 66 1.87 -0.02 -1.85
CA ILE A 66 1.63 -1.20 -1.02
C ILE A 66 0.20 -1.64 -1.28
N GLN A 67 0.05 -2.75 -1.99
CA GLN A 67 -1.24 -3.34 -2.31
C GLN A 67 -1.58 -4.45 -1.32
N PHE A 68 -2.82 -4.43 -0.83
CA PHE A 68 -3.41 -5.53 -0.10
C PHE A 68 -4.57 -6.11 -0.92
N LEU A 69 -4.50 -7.40 -1.23
CA LEU A 69 -5.60 -8.13 -1.88
C LEU A 69 -6.48 -8.78 -0.81
N ASN A 70 -7.78 -8.55 -0.88
CA ASN A 70 -8.78 -9.01 0.07
C ASN A 70 -8.42 -8.76 1.56
N PRO A 71 -8.07 -7.51 1.96
CA PRO A 71 -7.72 -7.23 3.34
C PRO A 71 -8.93 -7.22 4.27
N LYS A 72 -8.69 -7.50 5.55
CA LYS A 72 -9.62 -7.13 6.62
C LYS A 72 -9.36 -5.69 6.99
N ALA A 73 -10.29 -4.78 6.68
CA ALA A 73 -10.16 -3.40 7.09
C ALA A 73 -11.35 -2.88 7.89
N SER A 74 -11.09 -1.85 8.68
CA SER A 74 -12.11 -1.14 9.44
C SER A 74 -11.85 0.36 9.39
N ILE A 75 -12.94 1.12 9.31
CA ILE A 75 -12.95 2.58 9.23
C ILE A 75 -13.75 3.08 10.43
N ALA A 76 -13.10 3.80 11.33
CA ALA A 76 -13.77 4.46 12.44
C ALA A 76 -13.05 5.78 12.76
N ALA A 77 -13.78 6.90 12.79
CA ALA A 77 -13.28 8.20 13.24
C ALA A 77 -11.90 8.57 12.65
N ASN A 78 -11.78 8.58 11.32
CA ASN A 78 -10.54 8.88 10.58
C ASN A 78 -9.35 7.93 10.86
N THR A 79 -9.59 6.80 11.53
CA THR A 79 -8.59 5.76 11.78
C THR A 79 -8.89 4.56 10.90
N TRP A 80 -7.93 4.20 10.06
CA TRP A 80 -8.02 3.08 9.13
C TRP A 80 -7.12 1.96 9.63
N VAL A 81 -7.69 0.78 9.82
CA VAL A 81 -6.93 -0.43 10.19
C VAL A 81 -6.97 -1.37 9.02
N VAL A 82 -5.81 -1.77 8.50
CA VAL A 82 -5.69 -2.71 7.38
C VAL A 82 -4.88 -3.91 7.85
N SER A 83 -5.48 -5.09 7.81
CA SER A 83 -4.84 -6.35 8.19
C SER A 83 -4.85 -7.32 7.02
N GLY A 84 -3.67 -7.73 6.58
CA GLY A 84 -3.47 -8.65 5.46
C GLY A 84 -1.99 -8.77 5.08
N SER A 85 -1.67 -9.59 4.08
CA SER A 85 -0.32 -9.67 3.54
C SER A 85 -0.07 -8.49 2.59
N PRO A 86 0.90 -7.60 2.87
CA PRO A 86 1.24 -6.52 1.95
C PRO A 86 2.01 -7.05 0.74
N GLN A 87 1.70 -6.54 -0.45
CA GLN A 87 2.51 -6.69 -1.66
C GLN A 87 3.01 -5.32 -2.11
N THR A 88 4.32 -5.12 -2.11
CA THR A 88 4.94 -3.88 -2.56
C THR A 88 5.18 -3.94 -4.06
N LYS A 89 4.63 -2.98 -4.80
CA LYS A 89 4.74 -2.86 -6.27
C LYS A 89 5.18 -1.44 -6.61
N SER A 90 5.95 -1.27 -7.69
CA SER A 90 6.33 0.08 -8.17
C SER A 90 5.10 0.81 -8.76
N SER A 91 4.98 2.10 -8.45
CA SER A 91 3.81 2.94 -8.76
C SER A 91 3.44 2.98 -10.24
N CYS A 92 4.43 2.85 -11.12
CA CYS A 92 4.29 2.96 -12.57
C CYS A 92 3.24 1.99 -13.14
N LYS A 93 3.10 0.78 -12.60
CA LYS A 93 2.15 -0.23 -13.13
C LYS A 93 0.73 -0.09 -12.57
N ILE A 94 0.58 0.37 -11.34
CA ILE A 94 -0.74 0.43 -10.67
C ILE A 94 -1.43 1.77 -10.92
N PHE A 95 -0.69 2.87 -11.02
CA PHE A 95 -1.26 4.18 -11.31
C PHE A 95 -2.07 4.15 -12.61
N SER A 96 -1.55 3.53 -13.68
CA SER A 96 -2.25 3.43 -14.96
C SER A 96 -3.57 2.63 -14.89
N GLN A 97 -3.62 1.56 -14.08
CA GLN A 97 -4.82 0.74 -13.89
C GLN A 97 -5.84 1.40 -12.94
N ALA A 98 -5.36 2.05 -11.87
CA ALA A 98 -6.21 2.71 -10.89
C ALA A 98 -6.83 4.00 -11.46
N PHE A 99 -6.11 4.76 -12.29
CA PHE A 99 -6.62 5.98 -12.91
C PHE A 99 -7.69 5.67 -13.97
N SER A 100 -7.50 4.62 -14.76
CA SER A 100 -8.48 4.16 -15.75
C SER A 100 -9.76 3.59 -15.13
N THR A 101 -9.69 3.05 -13.91
CA THR A 101 -10.86 2.40 -13.28
C THR A 101 -11.60 3.29 -12.26
N SER A 102 -10.92 4.25 -11.62
CA SER A 102 -11.46 4.95 -10.44
C SER A 102 -11.51 6.48 -10.53
N LEU A 103 -10.70 7.11 -11.38
CA LEU A 103 -10.59 8.58 -11.44
C LEU A 103 -11.21 9.24 -12.67
N ALA A 104 -11.96 8.52 -13.51
CA ALA A 104 -12.71 9.14 -14.61
C ALA A 104 -13.93 9.91 -14.04
N PRO A 105 -13.96 11.26 -14.08
CA PRO A 105 -15.17 12.00 -13.80
C PRO A 105 -15.96 12.08 -15.12
N GLY A 106 -16.98 11.25 -15.26
CA GLY A 106 -17.90 11.34 -16.40
C GLY A 106 -17.38 10.67 -17.67
N GLY A 107 -18.27 9.90 -18.29
CA GLY A 107 -17.94 9.06 -19.43
C GLY A 107 -17.78 9.85 -20.72
N ALA A 108 -16.91 9.35 -21.58
CA ALA A 108 -17.14 9.25 -23.01
C ALA A 108 -16.16 8.21 -23.57
N GLU A 109 -16.66 7.47 -24.54
CA GLU A 109 -16.01 6.40 -25.27
C GLU A 109 -14.70 6.82 -25.94
N ALA A 110 -13.71 5.92 -25.92
CA ALA A 110 -12.86 5.54 -27.07
C ALA A 110 -11.76 4.60 -26.54
N ALA A 111 -11.91 3.28 -26.67
CA ALA A 111 -11.37 2.52 -27.82
C ALA A 111 -9.91 2.91 -28.11
N ALA A 112 -8.96 2.25 -27.46
CA ALA A 112 -8.25 1.11 -28.03
C ALA A 112 -7.27 1.47 -29.18
N ALA A 113 -5.99 1.34 -28.85
CA ALA A 113 -4.88 0.95 -29.72
C ALA A 113 -4.63 1.79 -31.00
N THR A 114 -3.42 2.34 -31.13
CA THR A 114 -2.35 1.77 -31.97
C THR A 114 -1.08 2.59 -31.81
N SER A 115 0.02 1.87 -31.67
CA SER A 115 1.40 2.36 -31.77
C SER A 115 1.70 2.87 -33.18
N ALA A 116 2.34 4.05 -33.24
CA ALA A 116 3.16 4.56 -34.34
C ALA A 116 2.45 5.04 -35.62
N GLN A 117 2.76 6.30 -35.93
CA GLN A 117 2.97 6.91 -37.25
C GLN A 117 1.82 7.77 -37.83
N ALA A 118 2.18 9.05 -38.04
CA ALA A 118 1.63 10.03 -38.97
C ALA A 118 0.21 10.58 -38.72
N ASP A 119 0.08 11.87 -39.06
CA ASP A 119 -1.11 12.73 -39.11
C ASP A 119 -1.63 13.31 -37.78
N ASP A 120 -1.17 14.54 -37.49
CA ASP A 120 -1.57 15.40 -36.37
C ASP A 120 -2.40 16.58 -36.91
N ASP A 121 -3.51 16.29 -37.65
CA ASP A 121 -4.32 17.32 -38.32
C ASP A 121 -5.86 17.10 -38.21
N ASP A 122 -6.33 16.37 -37.21
CA ASP A 122 -7.76 15.97 -37.08
C ASP A 122 -8.43 16.41 -35.76
N GLU A 123 -8.08 17.58 -35.20
CA GLU A 123 -8.82 18.15 -34.06
C GLU A 123 -8.96 19.69 -34.07
N VAL A 124 -8.90 20.30 -35.26
CA VAL A 124 -9.28 21.72 -35.44
C VAL A 124 -10.64 21.77 -36.14
N PRO A 125 -11.70 22.28 -35.48
CA PRO A 125 -12.97 22.53 -36.15
C PRO A 125 -12.77 23.50 -37.34
N GLU A 126 -13.37 23.19 -38.50
CA GLU A 126 -13.29 24.03 -39.69
C GLU A 126 -13.66 25.48 -39.35
N LEU A 127 -12.74 26.41 -39.63
CA LEU A 127 -12.99 27.84 -39.51
C LEU A 127 -14.07 28.23 -40.53
N VAL A 128 -15.22 28.68 -40.04
CA VAL A 128 -16.30 29.20 -40.88
C VAL A 128 -15.73 30.34 -41.75
N ALA A 129 -15.73 30.12 -43.06
CA ALA A 129 -15.20 31.08 -44.04
C ALA A 129 -16.02 32.37 -43.99
N GLY A 130 -15.51 33.37 -43.25
CA GLY A 130 -16.13 34.68 -43.11
C GLY A 130 -15.94 35.38 -41.76
N GLU A 131 -15.48 34.67 -40.71
CA GLU A 131 -15.34 35.23 -39.35
C GLU A 131 -13.88 35.37 -38.89
N THR A 132 -12.92 35.50 -39.81
CA THR A 132 -11.55 35.89 -39.43
C THR A 132 -11.54 37.36 -39.00
N PHE A 133 -10.97 37.59 -37.81
CA PHE A 133 -10.84 38.90 -37.14
C PHE A 133 -10.15 40.02 -37.96
N GLU A 134 -9.63 39.73 -39.16
CA GLU A 134 -9.12 40.74 -40.09
C GLU A 134 -10.22 41.49 -40.86
N ALA A 135 -11.37 40.86 -41.18
CA ALA A 135 -12.43 41.52 -41.95
C ALA A 135 -13.11 42.65 -41.17
N ALA A 136 -13.22 42.52 -39.85
CA ALA A 136 -13.76 43.56 -38.98
C ALA A 136 -12.81 44.77 -38.81
N ALA A 137 -11.52 44.62 -39.16
CA ALA A 137 -10.53 45.69 -39.06
C ALA A 137 -10.45 46.57 -40.33
N GLU A 138 -10.82 46.04 -41.51
CA GLU A 138 -10.81 46.82 -42.76
C GLU A 138 -12.05 47.69 -42.97
N GLU A 139 -13.19 47.41 -42.32
CA GLU A 139 -14.42 48.20 -42.50
C GLU A 139 -14.41 49.55 -41.76
N GLY A 140 -13.47 49.75 -40.83
CA GLY A 140 -13.29 51.01 -40.10
C GLY A 140 -12.43 52.06 -40.82
N GLN A 141 -11.89 51.76 -42.01
CA GLN A 141 -10.87 52.59 -42.67
C GLN A 141 -11.17 52.93 -44.14
N LYS A 142 -12.44 53.05 -44.50
CA LYS A 142 -12.87 53.76 -45.73
C LYS A 142 -13.91 54.81 -45.38
N SER A 143 -13.42 56.00 -45.06
CA SER A 143 -14.07 57.28 -45.35
C SER A 143 -14.20 57.48 -46.86
#